data_AF-A0AAW2D688-F1
#
_entry.id   AF-A0AAW2D688-F1
#
_cell.length_a   1.000
_cell.length_b   1.000
_cell.length_c   1.000
_cell.angle_alpha   90.00
_cell.angle_beta   90.00
_cell.angle_gamma   90.00
#
_symmetry.space_group_name_H-M   'P 1'
#
loop_
_entity.id
_entity.type
_entity.pdbx_description
1 polymer ?
#
loop_
_entity_poly.entity_id
_entity_poly.type
_entity_poly.pdbx_seq_one_letter_code
_entity_poly.pdbx_strand_id
1 'polypeptide(L)'
;MKRGFLAPYMGERYHIPDFQQGEELHHPKEKFNYFHSSLRLVIEQTFGVWKNRWRILRSMPSFHKRTQTRIIVATMILHNFIRAHENNDVECGHSARGSYGTSEGGHYNGMAHVISIVDEAKMKEVQNNIIASICRMCPL
;
A
#
# COMPACT_ATOMS: atom_id res chain seq x y z
N MET A 1 0.88 20.68 -4.96
CA MET A 1 0.99 19.30 -4.39
C MET A 1 2.38 18.71 -4.71
N LYS A 2 2.89 17.72 -3.93
CA LYS A 2 4.17 17.04 -4.27
C LYS A 2 3.96 16.08 -5.45
N ARG A 3 4.89 16.06 -6.41
CA ARG A 3 4.80 15.22 -7.62
C ARG A 3 4.76 13.72 -7.25
N GLY A 4 3.90 12.96 -7.94
CA GLY A 4 3.72 11.52 -7.73
C GLY A 4 2.90 11.12 -6.50
N PHE A 5 2.30 12.08 -5.78
CA PHE A 5 1.48 11.82 -4.60
C PHE A 5 -0.01 12.04 -4.90
N LEU A 6 -0.84 11.02 -4.67
CA LEU A 6 -2.30 11.13 -4.75
C LEU A 6 -2.81 11.80 -3.47
N ALA A 7 -2.83 13.13 -3.45
CA ALA A 7 -3.34 13.86 -2.30
C ALA A 7 -4.88 13.78 -2.22
N PRO A 8 -5.46 13.81 -1.01
CA PRO A 8 -6.90 13.94 -0.85
C PRO A 8 -7.44 15.23 -1.45
N TYR A 9 -8.73 15.25 -1.81
CA TYR A 9 -9.42 16.48 -2.15
C TYR A 9 -9.64 17.32 -0.90
N MET A 10 -9.16 18.57 -0.94
CA MET A 10 -9.35 19.55 0.13
C MET A 10 -10.78 20.08 0.13
N GLY A 11 -11.33 20.33 1.31
CA GLY A 11 -12.69 20.87 1.50
C GLY A 11 -13.80 19.81 1.60
N GLU A 12 -13.45 18.53 1.49
CA GLU A 12 -14.37 17.39 1.64
C GLU A 12 -13.97 16.55 2.86
N ARG A 13 -14.90 15.74 3.39
CA ARG A 13 -14.63 14.79 4.48
C ARG A 13 -13.48 13.85 4.12
N TYR A 14 -12.67 13.48 5.12
CA TYR A 14 -11.46 12.68 4.90
C TYR A 14 -11.25 11.58 5.95
N HIS A 15 -11.63 11.78 7.22
CA HIS A 15 -11.35 10.78 8.25
C HIS A 15 -12.44 9.70 8.24
N ILE A 16 -12.04 8.42 8.38
CA ILE A 16 -12.97 7.28 8.33
C ILE A 16 -14.17 7.42 9.28
N PRO A 17 -14.01 7.92 10.53
CA PRO A 17 -15.15 8.16 11.43
C PRO A 17 -16.17 9.16 10.88
N ASP A 18 -15.74 10.13 10.07
CA ASP A 18 -16.62 11.16 9.49
C ASP A 18 -17.67 10.57 8.54
N PHE A 19 -17.44 9.36 8.04
CA PHE A 19 -18.34 8.65 7.12
C PHE A 19 -19.27 7.65 7.82
N GLN A 20 -19.06 7.38 9.11
CA GLN A 20 -19.88 6.44 9.89
C GLN A 20 -21.18 7.08 10.41
N GLN A 21 -21.31 8.40 10.29
CA GLN A 21 -22.44 9.18 10.84
C GLN A 21 -23.72 9.17 9.98
N GLY A 22 -23.80 8.29 8.97
CA GLY A 22 -25.06 7.96 8.29
C GLY A 22 -25.47 8.89 7.15
N GLU A 23 -24.62 9.84 6.73
CA GLU A 23 -24.84 10.59 5.50
C GLU A 23 -24.30 9.83 4.28
N GLU A 24 -25.14 9.70 3.27
CA GLU A 24 -24.81 9.04 2.01
C GLU A 24 -23.68 9.81 1.30
N LEU A 25 -22.71 9.08 0.73
CA LEU A 25 -21.56 9.64 0.02
C LEU A 25 -22.02 10.26 -1.32
N HIS A 26 -22.58 11.46 -1.29
CA HIS A 26 -23.18 12.10 -2.45
C HIS A 26 -22.14 12.61 -3.45
N HIS A 27 -20.93 12.96 -3.00
CA HIS A 27 -19.95 13.61 -3.86
C HIS A 27 -18.88 12.65 -4.38
N PRO A 28 -18.60 12.64 -5.70
CA PRO A 28 -17.55 11.80 -6.29
C PRO A 28 -16.16 12.00 -5.67
N LYS A 29 -15.82 13.24 -5.25
CA LYS A 29 -14.59 13.58 -4.54
C LYS A 29 -14.55 13.01 -3.12
N GLU A 30 -15.69 12.99 -2.46
CA GLU A 30 -15.85 12.41 -1.14
C GLU A 30 -15.69 10.89 -1.18
N LYS A 31 -16.27 10.21 -2.20
CA LYS A 31 -16.01 8.78 -2.45
C LYS A 31 -14.52 8.51 -2.66
N PHE A 32 -13.82 9.33 -3.44
CA PHE A 32 -12.36 9.21 -3.59
C PHE A 32 -11.64 9.34 -2.24
N ASN A 33 -11.97 10.36 -1.44
CA ASN A 33 -11.37 10.56 -0.12
C ASN A 33 -11.64 9.38 0.83
N TYR A 34 -12.85 8.82 0.82
CA TYR A 34 -13.20 7.63 1.60
C TYR A 34 -12.34 6.43 1.21
N PHE A 35 -12.26 6.08 -0.08
CA PHE A 35 -11.44 4.96 -0.54
C PHE A 35 -9.96 5.20 -0.30
N HIS A 36 -9.48 6.43 -0.52
CA HIS A 36 -8.11 6.81 -0.24
C HIS A 36 -7.77 6.62 1.25
N SER A 37 -8.63 7.09 2.15
CA SER A 37 -8.45 6.93 3.60
C SER A 37 -8.58 5.49 4.07
N SER A 38 -9.54 4.73 3.52
CA SER A 38 -9.73 3.31 3.81
C SER A 38 -8.51 2.48 3.41
N LEU A 39 -8.00 2.67 2.19
CA LEU A 39 -6.78 2.01 1.73
C LEU A 39 -5.59 2.37 2.61
N ARG A 40 -5.43 3.66 2.93
CA ARG A 40 -4.38 4.14 3.83
C ARG A 40 -4.47 3.48 5.20
N LEU A 41 -5.67 3.34 5.77
CA LEU A 41 -5.89 2.65 7.03
C LEU A 41 -5.43 1.19 6.95
N VAL A 42 -5.82 0.46 5.90
CA VAL A 42 -5.42 -0.95 5.72
C VAL A 42 -3.90 -1.08 5.61
N ILE A 43 -3.25 -0.18 4.88
CA ILE A 43 -1.78 -0.13 4.77
C ILE A 43 -1.15 0.13 6.14
N GLU A 44 -1.60 1.18 6.85
CA GLU A 44 -1.07 1.56 8.16
C GLU A 44 -1.28 0.46 9.20
N GLN A 45 -2.45 -0.17 9.24
CA GLN A 45 -2.74 -1.33 10.09
C GLN A 45 -1.83 -2.51 9.76
N THR A 46 -1.64 -2.83 8.48
CA THR A 46 -0.74 -3.92 8.05
C THR A 46 0.68 -3.69 8.54
N PHE A 47 1.22 -2.48 8.35
CA PHE A 47 2.53 -2.10 8.87
C PHE A 47 2.57 -2.08 10.41
N GLY A 48 1.47 -1.72 11.07
CA GLY A 48 1.32 -1.76 12.53
C GLY A 48 1.45 -3.17 13.09
N VAL A 49 0.67 -4.11 12.56
CA VAL A 49 0.71 -5.54 12.93
C VAL A 49 2.09 -6.13 12.66
N TRP A 50 2.65 -5.87 11.47
CA TRP A 50 3.98 -6.32 11.10
C TRP A 50 5.05 -5.84 12.10
N LYS A 51 5.10 -4.53 12.40
CA LYS A 51 6.04 -3.97 13.38
C LYS A 51 5.82 -4.51 14.80
N ASN A 52 4.57 -4.80 15.18
CA ASN A 52 4.27 -5.35 16.50
C ASN A 52 4.77 -6.80 16.65
N ARG A 53 4.65 -7.61 15.57
CA ARG A 53 5.10 -9.01 15.54
C ARG A 53 6.63 -9.12 15.63
N TRP A 54 7.38 -8.26 14.94
CA TRP A 54 8.83 -8.33 14.89
C TRP A 54 9.51 -7.32 15.83
N ARG A 55 9.92 -7.78 17.02
CA ARG A 55 10.56 -6.93 18.04
C ARG A 55 11.81 -6.19 17.53
N ILE A 56 12.57 -6.78 16.60
CA ILE A 56 13.75 -6.15 15.98
C ILE A 56 13.40 -4.86 15.23
N LEU A 57 12.16 -4.72 14.73
CA LEU A 57 11.70 -3.51 14.05
C LEU A 57 11.31 -2.39 15.02
N ARG A 58 10.98 -2.72 16.27
CA ARG A 58 10.64 -1.72 17.32
C ARG A 58 11.88 -1.07 17.91
N SER A 59 12.95 -1.84 18.07
CA SER A 59 14.25 -1.38 18.57
C SER A 59 15.34 -1.90 17.65
N MET A 60 15.50 -1.23 16.50
CA MET A 60 16.50 -1.57 15.51
C MET A 60 17.88 -1.25 16.07
N PRO A 61 18.77 -2.25 16.24
CA PRO A 61 20.15 -1.96 16.65
C PRO A 61 20.86 -1.09 15.61
N SER A 62 21.93 -0.43 16.03
CA SER A 62 22.76 0.45 15.17
C SER A 62 23.61 -0.36 14.19
N PHE A 63 22.96 -1.09 13.29
CA PHE A 63 23.58 -1.75 12.16
C PHE A 63 23.80 -0.76 11.02
N HIS A 64 24.74 -1.06 10.13
CA HIS A 64 24.86 -0.33 8.87
C HIS A 64 23.53 -0.34 8.11
N LYS A 65 23.22 0.77 7.41
CA LYS A 65 21.97 0.95 6.65
C LYS A 65 21.62 -0.26 5.77
N ARG A 66 22.61 -0.83 5.08
CA ARG A 66 22.45 -2.02 4.24
C ARG A 66 21.91 -3.22 5.02
N THR A 67 22.39 -3.43 6.23
CA THR A 67 21.94 -4.52 7.12
C THR A 67 20.54 -4.24 7.63
N GLN A 68 20.23 -3.01 8.03
CA GLN A 68 18.86 -2.63 8.43
C GLN A 68 17.85 -2.86 7.30
N THR A 69 18.18 -2.49 6.05
CA THR A 69 17.33 -2.76 4.88
C THR A 69 17.12 -4.26 4.68
N ARG A 70 18.16 -5.09 4.80
CA ARG A 70 18.02 -6.55 4.69
C ARG A 70 17.11 -7.13 5.77
N ILE A 71 17.21 -6.65 7.01
CA ILE A 71 16.34 -7.06 8.11
C ILE A 71 14.88 -6.69 7.80
N ILE A 72 14.63 -5.47 7.32
CA ILE A 72 13.30 -5.01 6.90
C ILE A 72 12.73 -5.93 5.82
N VAL A 73 13.48 -6.20 4.75
CA VAL A 73 13.01 -7.05 3.64
C VAL A 73 12.78 -8.49 4.10
N ALA A 74 13.70 -9.07 4.86
CA ALA A 74 13.57 -10.44 5.36
C ALA A 74 12.32 -10.60 6.25
N THR A 75 12.09 -9.66 7.16
CA THR A 75 10.91 -9.68 8.05
C THR A 75 9.61 -9.39 7.28
N MET A 76 9.62 -8.60 6.20
CA MET A 76 8.46 -8.44 5.31
C MET A 76 8.12 -9.75 4.59
N ILE A 77 9.11 -10.40 3.98
CA ILE A 77 8.93 -11.66 3.26
C ILE A 77 8.37 -12.73 4.20
N LEU A 78 8.97 -12.88 5.38
CA LEU A 78 8.53 -13.86 6.36
C LEU A 78 7.12 -13.56 6.89
N HIS A 79 6.79 -12.29 7.09
CA HIS A 79 5.43 -11.89 7.48
C HIS A 79 4.39 -12.25 6.41
N ASN A 80 4.69 -11.98 5.14
CA ASN A 80 3.80 -12.29 4.03
C ASN A 80 3.65 -13.80 3.85
N PHE A 81 4.74 -14.56 3.98
CA PHE A 81 4.72 -16.02 3.93
C PHE A 81 3.81 -16.60 5.02
N ILE A 82 4.00 -16.13 6.26
CA ILE A 82 3.19 -16.60 7.38
C ILE A 82 1.71 -16.21 7.19
N ARG A 83 1.40 -14.98 6.79
CA ARG A 83 0.01 -14.57 6.51
C ARG A 83 -0.64 -15.39 5.40
N ALA A 84 0.12 -15.75 4.37
CA ALA A 84 -0.37 -16.62 3.31
C ALA A 84 -0.68 -18.01 3.85
N HIS A 85 0.12 -18.56 4.77
CA HIS A 85 -0.05 -19.92 5.27
C HIS A 85 -1.01 -20.04 6.46
N GLU A 86 -1.12 -19.04 7.34
CA GLU A 86 -2.09 -18.96 8.45
C GLU A 86 -3.55 -18.91 7.94
N ASN A 87 -3.76 -18.42 6.72
CA ASN A 87 -5.08 -18.41 6.06
C ASN A 87 -5.40 -19.69 5.25
N ASN A 88 -4.43 -20.61 5.12
CA ASN A 88 -4.55 -21.85 4.33
C ASN A 88 -4.76 -23.10 5.20
N ASP A 89 -4.96 -22.95 6.51
CA ASP A 89 -5.39 -24.06 7.38
C ASP A 89 -6.89 -24.41 7.20
N VAL A 90 -7.55 -23.80 6.20
CA VAL A 90 -8.78 -24.31 5.60
C VAL A 90 -8.46 -24.71 4.16
N GLU A 91 -8.30 -26.03 3.99
CA GLU A 91 -8.24 -26.83 2.76
C GLU A 91 -6.90 -26.91 2.00
N CYS A 92 -6.18 -27.97 2.37
CA CYS A 92 -5.28 -28.75 1.51
C CYS A 92 -5.84 -28.97 0.10
N GLY A 93 -5.10 -28.57 -0.95
CA GLY A 93 -5.38 -29.02 -2.30
C GLY A 93 -4.64 -28.30 -3.42
N HIS A 94 -3.53 -28.90 -3.86
CA HIS A 94 -2.85 -28.77 -5.15
C HIS A 94 -1.52 -27.98 -5.17
N SER A 95 -0.46 -28.79 -5.19
CA SER A 95 0.91 -28.42 -5.52
C SER A 95 1.04 -27.85 -6.94
N ALA A 96 1.76 -26.73 -7.07
CA ALA A 96 2.55 -26.45 -8.28
C ALA A 96 3.81 -25.65 -7.92
N ARG A 97 4.86 -26.45 -7.70
CA ARG A 97 6.29 -26.14 -7.68
C ARG A 97 6.70 -25.13 -8.77
N GLY A 98 7.24 -23.99 -8.38
CA GLY A 98 8.00 -23.08 -9.25
C GLY A 98 9.42 -22.92 -8.71
N SER A 99 10.40 -23.47 -9.42
CA SER A 99 11.82 -23.55 -9.07
C SER A 99 12.50 -22.17 -9.04
N TYR A 100 13.09 -21.77 -7.91
CA TYR A 100 13.98 -20.60 -7.86
C TYR A 100 15.36 -21.00 -8.38
N GLY A 101 15.64 -20.65 -9.63
CA GLY A 101 16.98 -20.70 -10.19
C GLY A 101 17.87 -19.63 -9.55
N THR A 102 19.01 -20.08 -9.03
CA THR A 102 20.20 -19.26 -8.77
C THR A 102 20.68 -18.61 -10.07
N SER A 103 20.73 -17.28 -10.10
CA SER A 103 21.57 -16.56 -11.05
C SER A 103 22.04 -15.23 -10.47
N GLU A 104 23.29 -14.94 -10.80
CA GLU A 104 24.18 -13.97 -10.19
C GLU A 104 23.93 -12.53 -10.66
N GLY A 105 24.53 -11.58 -9.95
CA GLY A 105 24.96 -10.31 -10.56
C GLY A 105 23.85 -9.29 -10.87
N GLY A 106 23.47 -8.51 -9.86
CA GLY A 106 22.68 -7.29 -10.05
C GLY A 106 23.25 -6.14 -9.26
N HIS A 107 24.16 -5.40 -9.88
CA HIS A 107 24.71 -4.14 -9.38
C HIS A 107 23.59 -3.09 -9.32
N TYR A 108 23.02 -2.81 -8.14
CA TYR A 108 22.04 -1.71 -7.98
C TYR A 108 22.77 -0.36 -7.97
N ASN A 109 23.15 0.07 -9.17
CA ASN A 109 23.30 1.48 -9.50
C ASN A 109 22.24 1.80 -10.56
N GLY A 110 21.14 2.46 -10.18
CA GLY A 110 20.08 2.75 -11.15
C GLY A 110 18.67 3.05 -10.64
N MET A 111 18.48 3.58 -9.42
CA MET A 111 17.14 4.03 -8.96
C MET A 111 17.03 5.53 -8.65
N ALA A 112 18.02 6.32 -9.05
CA ALA A 112 17.86 7.78 -9.12
C ALA A 112 17.05 8.24 -10.35
N HIS A 113 16.45 7.34 -11.15
CA HIS A 113 15.80 7.69 -12.42
C HIS A 113 14.47 6.97 -12.74
N VAL A 114 13.71 6.52 -11.73
CA VAL A 114 12.33 6.02 -11.92
C VAL A 114 11.28 6.95 -11.28
N ILE A 115 11.63 8.20 -10.99
CA ILE A 115 10.65 9.23 -10.59
C ILE A 115 10.82 10.48 -11.46
N SER A 116 10.71 10.29 -12.77
CA SER A 116 10.26 11.32 -13.71
C SER A 116 9.17 10.62 -14.52
N ILE A 117 7.90 10.99 -14.50
CA ILE A 117 7.30 12.18 -15.11
C ILE A 117 5.80 12.11 -14.77
N VAL A 118 5.24 12.99 -13.95
CA VAL A 118 3.80 13.33 -14.00
C VAL A 118 3.61 14.73 -13.39
N ASP A 119 3.19 15.68 -14.22
CA ASP A 119 2.85 17.06 -13.84
C ASP A 119 1.67 17.10 -12.86
N GLU A 120 1.53 18.17 -12.07
CA GLU A 120 0.44 18.35 -11.11
C GLU A 120 -0.95 18.24 -11.77
N ALA A 121 -1.07 18.71 -13.02
CA ALA A 121 -2.27 18.57 -13.82
C ALA A 121 -2.62 17.10 -14.13
N LYS A 122 -1.60 16.28 -14.42
CA LYS A 122 -1.79 14.86 -14.70
C LYS A 122 -2.13 14.04 -13.43
N MET A 123 -1.62 14.42 -12.25
CA MET A 123 -2.05 13.77 -11.00
C MET A 123 -3.53 14.06 -10.69
N LYS A 124 -4.00 15.29 -10.94
CA LYS A 124 -5.42 15.62 -10.88
C LYS A 124 -6.25 14.86 -11.92
N GLU A 125 -5.72 14.68 -13.12
CA GLU A 125 -6.34 13.86 -14.15
C GLU A 125 -6.48 12.40 -13.72
N VAL A 126 -5.46 11.82 -13.10
CA VAL A 126 -5.53 10.47 -12.51
C VAL A 126 -6.62 10.41 -11.44
N GLN A 127 -6.70 11.40 -10.55
CA GLN A 127 -7.77 11.45 -9.54
C GLN A 127 -9.16 11.55 -10.18
N ASN A 128 -9.32 12.38 -11.22
CA ASN A 128 -10.57 12.52 -11.96
C ASN A 128 -10.97 11.22 -12.68
N ASN A 129 -9.99 10.50 -13.24
CA ASN A 129 -10.22 9.20 -13.88
C ASN A 129 -10.62 8.11 -12.88
N ILE A 130 -10.00 8.10 -11.70
CA ILE A 130 -10.38 7.20 -10.60
C ILE A 130 -11.82 7.52 -10.15
N ILE A 131 -12.14 8.80 -9.96
CA ILE A 131 -13.49 9.25 -9.63
C ILE A 131 -14.50 8.78 -10.69
N ALA A 132 -14.21 9.02 -11.96
CA ALA A 132 -15.10 8.63 -13.05
C ALA A 132 -15.32 7.10 -13.11
N SER A 133 -14.30 6.32 -12.76
CA SER A 133 -14.40 4.85 -12.66
C SER A 133 -15.28 4.43 -11.48
N ILE A 134 -15.07 5.03 -10.29
CA ILE A 134 -15.89 4.77 -9.09
C ILE A 134 -17.36 5.09 -9.34
N CYS A 135 -17.66 6.22 -10.00
CA CYS A 135 -19.02 6.62 -10.33
C CYS A 135 -19.70 5.73 -11.37
N ARG A 136 -18.95 5.00 -12.21
CA ARG A 136 -19.51 4.03 -13.17
C ARG A 136 -19.80 2.67 -12.54
N MET A 137 -19.11 2.28 -11.46
CA MET A 137 -19.28 0.98 -10.80
C MET A 137 -20.45 0.93 -9.80
N CYS A 138 -20.93 2.08 -9.31
CA CYS A 138 -22.15 2.18 -8.52
C CYS A 138 -23.07 3.25 -9.13
N PRO A 139 -23.96 2.88 -10.07
CA PRO A 139 -25.09 3.73 -10.40
C PRO A 139 -26.07 3.73 -9.21
N LEU A 140 -26.66 4.90 -8.95
CA LEU A 140 -27.75 5.10 -7.99
C LEU A 140 -28.90 4.09 -8.22
#